data_AF-A0A9D7N7Y4-F1
#
_entry.id   AF-A0A9D7N7Y4-F1
#
_cell.length_a   1.000
_cell.length_b   1.000
_cell.length_c   1.000
_cell.angle_alpha   90.00
_cell.angle_beta   90.00
_cell.angle_gamma   90.00
#
_symmetry.space_group_name_H-M   'P 1'
#
loop_
_entity.id
_entity.type
_entity.pdbx_description
1 polymer ?
#
loop_
_entity_poly.entity_id
_entity_poly.type
_entity_poly.pdbx_seq_one_letter_code
_entity_poly.pdbx_strand_id
1 'polypeptide(L)'
;MTSKNGSIPSDAQTTKPAAKKPKSKSPKKPATKPTWTLTECALAYLESLKAARKSESTISAYASDLDLATQVLGTETPIAQITLADVERFNASEPVLRTKSGRDKAMPTIERSRRVLRLALVFAEQQGALESAPIAEKPKRAKKDATTTEPAVGSDEWNEAQRKLPLHKREAIGLDDEKVKPAAAEDDPATIVYASTGEPVTE
;
A
#
# COMPACT_ATOMS: atom_id res chain seq x y z
N MET A 1 61.75 -51.56 1.69
CA MET A 1 62.21 -50.35 0.98
C MET A 1 61.23 -49.23 1.37
N THR A 2 61.39 -48.55 2.52
CA THR A 2 62.11 -47.25 2.72
C THR A 2 61.65 -46.20 1.69
N SER A 3 61.05 -45.03 1.98
CA SER A 3 61.16 -44.02 3.05
C SER A 3 59.86 -43.18 3.07
N LYS A 4 59.26 -42.69 4.17
CA LYS A 4 59.63 -41.60 5.12
C LYS A 4 59.91 -40.20 4.52
N ASN A 5 59.12 -39.24 5.03
CA ASN A 5 59.41 -37.83 5.37
C ASN A 5 59.16 -36.66 4.38
N GLY A 6 58.56 -35.61 4.96
CA GLY A 6 58.56 -34.21 4.54
C GLY A 6 57.20 -33.54 4.79
N SER A 7 56.74 -33.30 6.03
CA SER A 7 57.13 -32.19 6.92
C SER A 7 57.32 -30.85 6.20
N ILE A 8 56.27 -30.01 6.24
CA ILE A 8 56.41 -28.55 6.21
C ILE A 8 55.53 -27.99 7.33
N PRO A 9 56.09 -27.66 8.51
CA PRO A 9 55.62 -26.57 9.32
C PRO A 9 56.41 -25.31 8.91
N SER A 10 55.72 -24.23 8.53
CA SER A 10 56.38 -22.92 8.45
C SER A 10 55.59 -21.93 9.27
N ASP A 11 56.29 -21.50 10.30
CA ASP A 11 55.95 -20.56 11.34
C ASP A 11 55.83 -19.12 10.82
N ALA A 12 55.26 -18.30 11.71
CA ALA A 12 55.61 -16.90 11.95
C ALA A 12 55.10 -15.78 11.02
N GLN A 13 54.11 -15.08 11.60
CA GLN A 13 54.18 -13.68 12.04
C GLN A 13 53.86 -12.53 11.06
N THR A 14 52.79 -11.84 11.45
CA THR A 14 52.73 -10.40 11.78
C THR A 14 53.23 -9.41 10.75
N THR A 15 52.27 -8.75 10.08
CA THR A 15 52.30 -7.28 9.97
C THR A 15 50.89 -6.69 10.13
N LYS A 16 50.68 -6.06 11.28
CA LYS A 16 49.74 -4.94 11.47
C LYS A 16 50.39 -3.72 10.80
N PRO A 17 49.63 -2.93 10.02
CA PRO A 17 49.41 -1.57 10.49
C PRO A 17 47.98 -1.05 10.28
N ALA A 18 47.51 -0.41 11.34
CA ALA A 18 46.77 0.85 11.35
C ALA A 18 45.54 1.04 10.44
N ALA A 19 44.41 1.19 11.15
CA ALA A 19 43.52 2.34 11.05
C ALA A 19 42.66 2.48 9.78
N LYS A 20 41.38 2.12 9.93
CA LYS A 20 40.27 3.09 9.95
C LYS A 20 39.02 2.42 10.52
N LYS A 21 38.63 2.84 11.73
CA LYS A 21 37.27 2.64 12.27
C LYS A 21 36.29 3.41 11.38
N PRO A 22 35.26 2.80 10.77
CA PRO A 22 34.03 3.54 10.51
C PRO A 22 33.22 3.56 11.80
N LYS A 23 33.44 4.65 12.54
CA LYS A 23 32.52 5.37 13.43
C LYS A 23 31.23 4.61 13.80
N SER A 24 31.15 4.30 15.09
CA SER A 24 29.91 4.10 15.84
C SER A 24 28.84 5.11 15.39
N LYS A 25 27.75 4.64 14.80
CA LYS A 25 26.52 5.44 14.73
C LYS A 25 25.96 5.49 16.14
N SER A 26 26.16 6.63 16.79
CA SER A 26 25.55 6.95 18.08
C SER A 26 24.03 6.73 18.03
N PRO A 27 23.40 6.19 19.09
CA PRO A 27 21.96 6.16 19.20
C PRO A 27 21.45 7.60 19.21
N LYS A 28 20.79 8.01 18.12
CA LYS A 28 20.16 9.33 18.01
C LYS A 28 18.97 9.34 18.99
N LYS A 29 18.99 10.27 19.95
CA LYS A 29 17.89 10.51 20.91
C LYS A 29 16.54 10.61 20.15
N PRO A 30 15.47 9.97 20.64
CA PRO A 30 14.18 9.99 19.97
C PRO A 30 13.54 11.37 20.11
N ALA A 31 13.31 12.05 19.00
CA ALA A 31 12.44 13.22 18.98
C ALA A 31 10.99 12.70 19.12
N THR A 32 10.35 13.08 20.22
CA THR A 32 8.99 12.73 20.63
C THR A 32 7.96 13.37 19.70
N LYS A 33 7.81 12.79 18.51
CA LYS A 33 6.62 12.94 17.65
C LYS A 33 5.85 11.61 17.71
N PRO A 34 4.52 11.59 17.52
CA PRO A 34 3.75 10.34 17.51
C PRO A 34 4.44 9.35 16.59
N THR A 35 5.02 8.31 17.19
CA THR A 35 5.93 7.40 16.49
C THR A 35 5.08 6.36 15.80
N TRP A 36 4.33 6.80 14.78
CA TRP A 36 3.60 5.86 13.94
C TRP A 36 4.60 5.02 13.19
N THR A 37 4.45 3.71 13.33
CA THR A 37 5.11 2.73 12.48
C THR A 37 4.48 2.73 11.10
N LEU A 38 5.19 2.19 10.11
CA LEU A 38 4.67 2.02 8.76
C LEU A 38 3.38 1.18 8.76
N THR A 39 3.31 0.15 9.61
CA THR A 39 2.12 -0.68 9.75
C THR A 39 0.93 0.10 10.31
N GLU A 40 1.12 0.89 11.37
CA GLU A 40 0.03 1.70 11.95
C GLU A 40 -0.48 2.74 10.95
N CYS A 41 0.43 3.39 10.22
CA CYS A 41 0.08 4.32 9.16
C CYS A 41 -0.71 3.63 8.03
N ALA A 42 -0.30 2.42 7.63
CA ALA A 42 -1.02 1.67 6.60
C ALA A 42 -2.45 1.32 7.05
N LEU A 43 -2.62 0.88 8.30
CA LEU A 43 -3.94 0.58 8.87
C LEU A 43 -4.83 1.82 8.95
N ALA A 44 -4.30 2.93 9.49
CA ALA A 44 -5.02 4.19 9.59
C ALA A 44 -5.41 4.74 8.20
N TYR A 45 -4.54 4.59 7.20
CA TYR A 45 -4.86 4.96 5.82
C TYR A 45 -5.98 4.10 5.23
N LEU A 46 -5.95 2.77 5.43
CA LEU A 46 -7.03 1.89 4.97
C LEU A 46 -8.36 2.18 5.67
N GLU A 47 -8.34 2.51 6.95
CA GLU A 47 -9.51 2.94 7.70
C GLU A 47 -10.08 4.26 7.16
N SER A 48 -9.21 5.20 6.78
CA SER A 48 -9.65 6.45 6.13
C SER A 48 -10.36 6.20 4.80
N LEU A 49 -9.95 5.19 4.03
CA LEU A 49 -10.60 4.81 2.77
C LEU A 49 -11.94 4.12 2.99
N LYS A 50 -12.07 3.33 4.07
CA LYS A 50 -13.34 2.75 4.51
C LYS A 50 -14.31 3.85 4.93
N ALA A 51 -13.85 4.83 5.72
CA ALA A 51 -14.63 6.00 6.10
C ALA A 51 -15.07 6.82 4.86
N ALA A 52 -14.20 6.91 3.84
CA ALA A 52 -14.50 7.53 2.55
C ALA A 52 -15.35 6.65 1.60
N ARG A 53 -15.90 5.52 2.09
CA ARG A 53 -16.80 4.61 1.35
C ARG A 53 -16.21 4.10 0.03
N LYS A 54 -14.89 3.86 -0.03
CA LYS A 54 -14.27 3.18 -1.18
C LYS A 54 -14.69 1.71 -1.22
N SER A 55 -14.68 1.11 -2.42
CA SER A 55 -15.06 -0.30 -2.58
C SER A 55 -14.09 -1.22 -1.84
N GLU A 56 -14.60 -2.33 -1.34
CA GLU A 56 -13.78 -3.35 -0.66
C GLU A 56 -12.67 -3.89 -1.57
N SER A 57 -12.95 -4.02 -2.87
CA SER A 57 -11.96 -4.41 -3.87
C SER A 57 -10.77 -3.43 -3.95
N THR A 58 -11.03 -2.13 -3.82
CA THR A 58 -9.99 -1.10 -3.83
C THR A 58 -9.16 -1.16 -2.55
N ILE A 59 -9.83 -1.29 -1.41
CA ILE A 59 -9.19 -1.39 -0.09
C ILE A 59 -8.29 -2.63 -0.05
N SER A 60 -8.77 -3.78 -0.50
CA SER A 60 -8.00 -5.03 -0.56
C SER A 60 -6.76 -4.92 -1.46
N ALA A 61 -6.90 -4.28 -2.63
CA ALA A 61 -5.77 -4.03 -3.52
C ALA A 61 -4.72 -3.13 -2.85
N TYR A 62 -5.15 -2.07 -2.15
CA TYR A 62 -4.26 -1.14 -1.48
C TYR A 62 -3.59 -1.77 -0.26
N ALA A 63 -4.31 -2.61 0.49
CA ALA A 63 -3.75 -3.37 1.60
C ALA A 63 -2.62 -4.29 1.12
N SER A 64 -2.82 -4.98 -0.01
CA SER A 64 -1.79 -5.82 -0.62
C SER A 64 -0.56 -5.02 -1.07
N ASP A 65 -0.78 -3.82 -1.63
CA ASP A 65 0.31 -2.94 -2.06
C ASP A 65 1.10 -2.35 -0.87
N LEU A 66 0.43 -2.05 0.25
CA LEU A 66 1.08 -1.58 1.49
C LEU A 66 1.82 -2.70 2.22
N ASP A 67 1.33 -3.94 2.14
CA ASP A 67 2.03 -5.11 2.66
C ASP A 67 3.38 -5.35 1.94
N LEU A 68 3.46 -5.06 0.64
CA LEU A 68 4.75 -5.06 -0.06
C LEU A 68 5.70 -3.99 0.51
N ALA A 69 5.17 -2.82 0.88
CA ALA A 69 5.98 -1.75 1.45
C ALA A 69 6.51 -2.12 2.84
N THR A 70 5.69 -2.74 3.70
CA THR A 70 6.13 -3.23 5.02
C THR A 70 7.14 -4.37 4.90
N GLN A 71 7.01 -5.27 3.91
CA GLN A 71 7.99 -6.32 3.64
C GLN A 71 9.38 -5.76 3.24
N VAL A 72 9.41 -4.68 2.45
CA VAL A 72 10.68 -4.12 1.93
C VAL A 72 11.33 -3.14 2.91
N LEU A 73 10.52 -2.29 3.55
CA LEU A 73 10.99 -1.22 4.42
C LEU A 73 11.03 -1.62 5.90
N GLY A 74 10.29 -2.66 6.29
CA GLY A 74 10.12 -3.10 7.67
C GLY A 74 8.80 -2.62 8.28
N THR A 75 8.15 -3.49 9.06
CA THR A 75 6.89 -3.20 9.76
C THR A 75 7.06 -2.15 10.86
N GLU A 76 8.16 -2.24 11.62
CA GLU A 76 8.46 -1.36 12.75
C GLU A 76 9.16 -0.06 12.35
N THR A 77 9.37 0.16 11.05
CA THR A 77 10.05 1.37 10.56
C THR A 77 9.21 2.60 10.89
N PRO A 78 9.74 3.57 11.65
CA PRO A 78 9.00 4.79 11.96
C PRO A 78 8.76 5.59 10.69
N ILE A 79 7.52 6.04 10.47
CA ILE A 79 7.16 6.86 9.30
C ILE A 79 8.04 8.12 9.22
N ALA A 80 8.34 8.73 10.36
CA ALA A 80 9.20 9.90 10.45
C ALA A 80 10.66 9.68 10.00
N GLN A 81 11.09 8.42 9.87
CA GLN A 81 12.44 8.06 9.40
C GLN A 81 12.48 7.69 7.91
N ILE A 82 11.33 7.52 7.26
CA ILE A 82 11.28 7.18 5.83
C ILE A 82 11.86 8.35 5.04
N THR A 83 12.90 8.08 4.26
CA THR A 83 13.55 9.05 3.39
C THR A 83 13.20 8.82 1.93
N LEU A 84 13.59 9.76 1.06
CA LEU A 84 13.43 9.59 -0.39
C LEU A 84 14.17 8.35 -0.92
N ALA A 85 15.35 8.06 -0.37
CA ALA A 85 16.14 6.89 -0.74
C ALA A 85 15.41 5.58 -0.40
N ASP A 86 14.63 5.55 0.69
CA ASP A 86 13.82 4.39 1.05
C ASP A 86 12.66 4.18 0.06
N VAL A 87 12.02 5.28 -0.37
CA VAL A 87 10.97 5.24 -1.41
C VAL A 87 11.55 4.75 -2.74
N GLU A 88 12.73 5.21 -3.13
CA GLU A 88 13.42 4.73 -4.34
C GLU A 88 13.81 3.25 -4.23
N ARG A 89 14.32 2.83 -3.07
CA ARG A 89 14.62 1.43 -2.76
C ARG A 89 13.37 0.55 -2.88
N PHE A 90 12.23 1.01 -2.36
CA PHE A 90 10.95 0.32 -2.53
C PHE A 90 10.56 0.24 -4.02
N ASN A 91 10.64 1.36 -4.74
CA ASN A 91 10.27 1.42 -6.17
C ASN A 91 11.10 0.48 -7.05
N ALA A 92 12.35 0.20 -6.67
CA ALA A 92 13.28 -0.69 -7.37
C ALA A 92 13.29 -2.14 -6.82
N SER A 93 12.51 -2.43 -5.78
CA SER A 93 12.55 -3.73 -5.10
C SER A 93 11.91 -4.85 -5.93
N GLU A 94 12.46 -6.07 -5.84
CA GLU A 94 11.89 -7.23 -6.52
C GLU A 94 10.41 -7.50 -6.18
N PRO A 95 9.95 -7.37 -4.92
CA PRO A 95 8.53 -7.55 -4.60
C PRO A 95 7.60 -6.58 -5.35
N VAL A 96 8.08 -5.41 -5.74
CA VAL A 96 7.32 -4.42 -6.52
C VAL A 96 7.39 -4.70 -8.01
N LEU A 97 8.55 -5.12 -8.51
CA LEU A 97 8.80 -5.33 -9.95
C LEU A 97 8.41 -6.72 -10.45
N ARG A 98 8.42 -7.73 -9.58
CA ARG A 98 8.25 -9.14 -9.93
C ARG A 98 7.16 -9.83 -9.12
N THR A 99 6.59 -10.85 -9.75
CA THR A 99 5.65 -11.79 -9.13
C THR A 99 6.41 -12.83 -8.32
N LYS A 100 5.71 -13.58 -7.47
CA LYS A 100 6.30 -14.70 -6.71
C LYS A 100 6.95 -15.78 -7.60
N SER A 101 6.50 -15.90 -8.85
CA SER A 101 7.06 -16.83 -9.84
C SER A 101 8.29 -16.27 -10.57
N GLY A 102 8.77 -15.08 -10.22
CA GLY A 102 9.91 -14.42 -10.86
C GLY A 102 9.60 -13.70 -12.17
N ARG A 103 8.35 -13.75 -12.66
CA ARG A 103 7.93 -12.98 -13.85
C ARG A 103 7.74 -11.50 -13.51
N ASP A 104 8.07 -10.63 -14.45
CA ASP A 104 7.86 -9.20 -14.31
C ASP A 104 6.37 -8.85 -14.20
N LYS A 105 6.05 -7.91 -13.32
CA LYS A 105 4.69 -7.39 -13.13
C LYS A 105 4.32 -6.45 -14.27
N ALA A 106 3.02 -6.38 -14.57
CA ALA A 106 2.52 -5.40 -15.52
C ALA A 106 2.77 -3.97 -15.01
N MET A 107 3.15 -3.07 -15.91
CA MET A 107 3.41 -1.66 -15.58
C MET A 107 2.28 -0.98 -14.77
N PRO A 108 0.99 -1.18 -15.08
CA PRO A 108 -0.10 -0.61 -14.28
C PRO A 108 -0.09 -1.08 -12.82
N THR A 109 0.29 -2.34 -12.57
CA THR A 109 0.40 -2.89 -11.22
C THR A 109 1.55 -2.24 -10.46
N ILE A 110 2.72 -2.10 -11.10
CA ILE A 110 3.89 -1.45 -10.51
C ILE A 110 3.55 0.00 -10.14
N GLU A 111 2.97 0.75 -11.07
CA GLU A 111 2.58 2.14 -10.84
C GLU A 111 1.56 2.29 -9.72
N ARG A 112 0.62 1.35 -9.61
CA ARG A 112 -0.34 1.33 -8.50
C ARG A 112 0.38 1.15 -7.17
N SER A 113 1.25 0.16 -7.02
CA SER A 113 1.96 -0.07 -5.75
C SER A 113 2.78 1.16 -5.34
N ARG A 114 3.50 1.78 -6.30
CA ARG A 114 4.26 3.02 -6.07
C ARG A 114 3.35 4.20 -5.69
N ARG A 115 2.18 4.31 -6.31
CA ARG A 115 1.19 5.35 -6.01
C ARG A 115 0.61 5.18 -4.61
N VAL A 116 0.26 3.96 -4.22
CA VAL A 116 -0.37 3.67 -2.92
C VAL A 116 0.57 4.05 -1.78
N LEU A 117 1.86 3.68 -1.86
CA LEU A 117 2.83 4.12 -0.85
C LEU A 117 2.91 5.65 -0.75
N ARG A 118 2.95 6.36 -1.90
CA ARG A 118 2.96 7.83 -1.90
C ARG A 118 1.72 8.41 -1.24
N LEU A 119 0.54 7.86 -1.50
CA LEU A 119 -0.71 8.33 -0.88
C LEU A 119 -0.73 8.09 0.63
N ALA A 120 -0.22 6.95 1.10
CA ALA A 120 -0.11 6.68 2.52
C ALA A 120 0.84 7.67 3.23
N LEU A 121 1.96 8.04 2.59
CA LEU A 121 2.89 9.04 3.13
C LEU A 121 2.28 10.45 3.17
N VAL A 122 1.52 10.84 2.14
CA VAL A 122 0.75 12.11 2.15
C VAL A 122 -0.31 12.10 3.24
N PHE A 123 -0.99 10.96 3.44
CA PHE A 123 -1.94 10.83 4.53
C PHE A 123 -1.25 10.99 5.89
N ALA A 124 -0.06 10.40 6.09
CA ALA A 124 0.71 10.56 7.33
C ALA A 124 1.11 12.03 7.58
N GLU A 125 1.48 12.76 6.52
CA GLU A 125 1.74 14.20 6.59
C GLU A 125 0.48 14.98 7.01
N GLN A 126 -0.68 14.65 6.46
CA GLN A 126 -1.97 15.28 6.84
C GLN A 126 -2.35 15.00 8.30
N GLN A 127 -1.98 13.83 8.84
CA GLN A 127 -2.20 13.48 10.24
C GLN A 127 -1.13 14.09 11.19
N GLY A 128 -0.13 14.80 10.66
CA GLY A 128 0.96 15.39 11.44
C GLY A 128 1.98 14.37 11.96
N ALA A 129 1.92 13.11 11.49
CA ALA A 129 2.90 12.08 11.82
C ALA A 129 4.25 12.30 11.08
N LEU A 130 4.23 13.10 10.01
CA LEU A 130 5.37 13.43 9.19
C LEU A 130 5.38 14.94 8.90
N GLU A 131 6.55 15.57 8.95
CA GLU A 131 6.68 17.02 8.74
C GLU A 131 6.64 17.40 7.25
N SER A 132 7.16 16.54 6.38
CA SER A 132 7.05 16.67 4.93
C SER A 132 7.19 15.30 4.28
N ALA A 133 6.27 14.95 3.38
CA ALA A 133 6.33 13.66 2.70
C ALA A 133 7.55 13.58 1.76
N PRO A 134 8.39 12.53 1.83
CA PRO A 134 9.54 12.31 0.95
C PRO A 134 9.08 11.83 -0.42
N ILE A 135 8.36 12.69 -1.14
CA ILE A 135 7.92 12.45 -2.50
C ILE A 135 8.96 13.07 -3.40
N ALA A 136 9.53 12.31 -4.33
CA ALA A 136 10.29 12.91 -5.43
C ALA A 136 9.36 13.94 -6.08
N GLU A 137 9.68 15.23 -5.95
CA GLU A 137 8.93 16.30 -6.59
C GLU A 137 8.86 15.92 -8.07
N LYS A 138 7.65 15.62 -8.58
CA LYS A 138 7.48 15.41 -10.01
C LYS A 138 8.06 16.65 -10.67
N PRO A 139 8.92 16.56 -11.70
CA PRO A 139 9.40 17.75 -12.37
C PRO A 139 8.17 18.59 -12.73
N LYS A 140 8.10 19.81 -12.18
CA LYS A 140 7.05 20.77 -12.49
C LYS A 140 7.00 20.81 -14.01
N ARG A 141 5.91 20.33 -14.61
CA ARG A 141 5.70 20.49 -16.05
C ARG A 141 5.85 21.99 -16.30
N ALA A 142 6.95 22.37 -16.94
CA ALA A 142 7.20 23.76 -17.29
C ALA A 142 5.94 24.23 -18.02
N LYS A 143 5.32 25.30 -17.52
CA LYS A 143 4.20 25.96 -18.19
C LYS A 143 4.71 26.31 -19.58
N LYS A 144 4.30 25.57 -20.60
CA LYS A 144 4.40 26.04 -21.98
C LYS A 144 3.22 26.98 -22.18
N ASP A 145 3.55 28.23 -22.38
CA ASP A 145 2.63 29.26 -22.79
C ASP A 145 1.87 28.84 -24.08
N ALA A 146 0.57 29.09 -24.03
CA ALA A 146 -0.33 29.47 -25.11
C ALA A 146 -0.56 28.55 -26.34
N THR A 147 -1.85 28.16 -26.45
CA THR A 147 -2.68 28.29 -27.67
C THR A 147 -2.69 27.13 -28.69
N THR A 148 -3.90 26.55 -28.78
CA THR A 148 -4.55 25.88 -29.93
C THR A 148 -4.55 24.34 -30.01
N THR A 149 -5.78 23.85 -29.81
CA THR A 149 -6.42 22.62 -30.31
C THR A 149 -6.15 21.30 -29.57
N GLU A 150 -7.21 20.87 -28.86
CA GLU A 150 -7.46 19.48 -28.46
C GLU A 150 -7.26 18.53 -29.65
N PRO A 151 -6.69 17.34 -29.39
CA PRO A 151 -7.60 16.25 -29.10
C PRO A 151 -7.22 15.51 -27.82
N ALA A 152 -8.26 15.07 -27.11
CA ALA A 152 -8.25 14.26 -25.91
C ALA A 152 -7.14 13.19 -25.90
N VAL A 153 -6.20 13.34 -24.96
CA VAL A 153 -5.30 12.27 -24.52
C VAL A 153 -6.11 11.36 -23.61
N GLY A 154 -6.35 10.13 -24.07
CA GLY A 154 -7.33 9.23 -23.51
C GLY A 154 -7.10 8.76 -22.08
N SER A 155 -8.22 8.30 -21.50
CA SER A 155 -8.25 7.02 -20.81
C SER A 155 -9.69 6.48 -20.73
N ASP A 156 -10.35 6.30 -21.87
CA ASP A 156 -11.57 5.46 -21.99
C ASP A 156 -11.26 4.06 -22.56
N GLU A 157 -10.18 3.91 -23.33
CA GLU A 157 -9.87 2.66 -24.04
C GLU A 157 -9.53 1.44 -23.17
N TRP A 158 -9.10 1.65 -21.91
CA TRP A 158 -8.83 0.52 -20.99
C TRP A 158 -10.10 -0.03 -20.34
N ASN A 159 -11.14 0.81 -20.13
CA ASN A 159 -12.45 0.38 -19.63
C ASN A 159 -13.41 -0.03 -20.75
N GLU A 160 -13.23 0.50 -21.96
CA GLU A 160 -13.97 0.12 -23.17
C GLU A 160 -13.63 -1.30 -23.65
N ALA A 161 -12.35 -1.71 -23.56
CA ALA A 161 -11.89 -3.04 -23.96
C ALA A 161 -12.49 -4.18 -23.09
N GLN A 162 -12.85 -3.89 -21.84
CA GLN A 162 -13.59 -4.84 -20.98
C GLN A 162 -15.10 -4.88 -21.29
N ARG A 163 -15.66 -3.81 -21.85
CA ARG A 163 -17.07 -3.76 -22.31
C ARG A 163 -17.29 -4.37 -23.69
N LYS A 164 -16.24 -4.48 -24.51
CA LYS A 164 -16.28 -5.06 -25.87
C LYS A 164 -15.91 -6.55 -25.94
N LEU A 165 -15.99 -7.28 -24.83
CA LEU A 165 -16.01 -8.75 -24.92
C LEU A 165 -17.37 -9.21 -25.47
N PRO A 166 -17.40 -10.03 -26.54
CA PRO A 166 -18.64 -10.51 -27.14
C PRO A 166 -19.48 -11.34 -26.15
N LEU A 167 -20.80 -11.11 -26.15
CA LEU A 167 -21.79 -11.67 -25.22
C LEU A 167 -21.89 -13.21 -25.22
N HIS A 168 -21.36 -13.89 -26.25
CA HIS A 168 -21.57 -15.32 -26.49
C HIS A 168 -20.70 -16.27 -25.64
N LYS A 169 -20.05 -15.76 -24.58
CA LYS A 169 -19.35 -16.62 -23.59
C LYS A 169 -19.91 -16.50 -22.16
N ARG A 170 -21.11 -15.92 -22.02
CA ARG A 170 -21.93 -15.96 -20.79
C ARG A 170 -22.93 -17.12 -20.78
N GLU A 171 -23.18 -17.78 -21.91
CA GLU A 171 -24.11 -18.91 -22.02
C GLU A 171 -23.36 -20.25 -22.02
N ALA A 172 -22.72 -20.60 -20.91
CA ALA A 172 -22.23 -21.96 -20.68
C ALA A 172 -22.02 -22.25 -19.20
N ILE A 173 -22.96 -21.83 -18.34
CA ILE A 173 -23.16 -22.49 -17.05
C ILE A 173 -24.67 -22.50 -16.84
N GLY A 174 -25.31 -23.56 -17.31
CA GLY A 174 -26.68 -23.86 -16.93
C GLY A 174 -26.73 -24.09 -15.42
N LEU A 175 -27.68 -23.42 -14.77
CA LEU A 175 -28.31 -23.95 -13.57
C LEU A 175 -29.71 -23.31 -13.46
N ASP A 176 -30.63 -24.00 -14.11
CA ASP A 176 -31.98 -24.32 -13.66
C ASP A 176 -32.86 -23.21 -13.10
N ASP A 177 -33.86 -22.91 -13.93
CA ASP A 177 -35.16 -22.36 -13.62
C ASP A 177 -35.85 -23.22 -12.54
N GLU A 178 -35.87 -22.77 -11.28
CA GLU A 178 -36.84 -23.28 -10.30
C GLU A 178 -37.34 -22.17 -9.36
N LYS A 179 -38.44 -21.52 -9.79
CA LYS A 179 -39.66 -21.36 -8.97
C LYS A 179 -39.52 -20.63 -7.62
N VAL A 180 -39.71 -19.31 -7.63
CA VAL A 180 -40.24 -18.60 -6.44
C VAL A 180 -41.46 -17.77 -6.83
N LYS A 181 -42.59 -18.27 -6.33
CA LYS A 181 -43.95 -17.74 -6.30
C LYS A 181 -43.99 -16.35 -5.63
N PRO A 182 -44.71 -15.34 -6.16
CA PRO A 182 -44.90 -14.07 -5.44
C PRO A 182 -45.92 -14.29 -4.32
N ALA A 183 -45.47 -14.16 -3.07
CA ALA A 183 -46.34 -14.08 -1.89
C ALA A 183 -46.51 -12.60 -1.51
N ALA A 184 -47.78 -12.21 -1.40
CA ALA A 184 -48.25 -10.91 -0.97
C ALA A 184 -47.84 -10.57 0.47
N ALA A 185 -47.64 -9.28 0.72
CA ALA A 185 -47.79 -8.57 1.99
C ALA A 185 -47.76 -7.07 1.61
N GLU A 186 -48.91 -6.46 1.31
CA GLU A 186 -49.77 -5.76 2.28
C GLU A 186 -48.97 -4.72 3.10
N ASP A 187 -48.89 -3.52 2.52
CA ASP A 187 -48.62 -2.25 3.20
C ASP A 187 -49.81 -1.89 4.10
N ASP A 188 -49.59 -1.82 5.41
CA ASP A 188 -50.54 -1.25 6.37
C ASP A 188 -49.84 -0.11 7.16
N PRO A 189 -50.20 1.17 6.94
CA PRO A 189 -49.55 2.31 7.59
C PRO A 189 -50.29 2.75 8.86
N ALA A 190 -49.73 2.47 10.04
CA ALA A 190 -50.23 2.98 11.32
C ALA A 190 -49.13 3.60 12.21
N THR A 191 -48.87 4.88 11.96
CA THR A 191 -49.04 6.01 12.90
C THR A 191 -49.06 5.70 14.43
N ILE A 192 -48.00 6.18 15.11
CA ILE A 192 -47.96 6.89 16.41
C ILE A 192 -48.62 6.22 17.64
N VAL A 193 -47.82 5.89 18.66
CA VAL A 193 -48.20 6.13 20.07
C VAL A 193 -47.01 6.65 20.89
N TYR A 194 -47.37 7.63 21.71
CA TYR A 194 -46.64 8.56 22.57
C TYR A 194 -45.67 8.00 23.62
N ALA A 195 -44.75 8.91 23.98
CA ALA A 195 -43.77 8.81 25.04
C ALA A 195 -44.38 8.69 26.46
N SER A 196 -43.64 7.95 27.28
CA SER A 196 -43.82 7.70 28.70
C SER A 196 -43.34 8.89 29.55
N THR A 197 -44.27 9.55 30.24
CA THR A 197 -44.09 10.36 31.46
C THR A 197 -45.41 10.19 32.22
N GLY A 198 -45.52 9.59 33.41
CA GLY A 198 -44.66 9.71 34.59
C GLY A 198 -45.31 10.70 35.56
N GLU A 199 -46.28 10.25 36.38
CA GLU A 199 -46.50 10.69 37.77
C GLU A 199 -47.71 9.97 38.43
N PRO A 200 -47.63 9.56 39.72
CA PRO A 200 -48.72 8.92 40.46
C PRO A 200 -49.55 9.93 41.27
N VAL A 201 -50.87 9.75 41.29
CA VAL A 201 -51.78 10.50 42.19
C VAL A 201 -52.08 9.65 43.43
N THR A 202 -51.66 10.18 44.57
CA THR A 202 -52.15 9.87 45.93
C THR A 202 -53.52 10.51 46.16
N GLU A 203 -54.51 9.73 46.61
CA GLU A 203 -55.19 9.83 47.92
C GLU A 203 -56.28 8.74 48.02
#